data_AF-A0A2K6RF20-F1
#
_entry.id   AF-A0A2K6RF20-F1
#
_cell.length_a   1.000
_cell.length_b   1.000
_cell.length_c   1.000
_cell.angle_alpha   90.00
_cell.angle_beta   90.00
_cell.angle_gamma   90.00
#
_symmetry.space_group_name_H-M   'P 1'
#
loop_
_entity.id
_entity.type
_entity.pdbx_description
1 polymer ?
#
loop_
_entity_poly.entity_id
_entity_poly.type
_entity_poly.pdbx_seq_one_letter_code
_entity_poly.pdbx_strand_id
1 'polypeptide(L)'
;MSRKQKWFKPLIKPIISSDIFTITRIPQEKPAPMIQLPSPGIIRAVSRASGAARSECSMGTGTSRLYSALAKTLNSSAASQHPEYLVSPDPEHLEPTDPKELLEECRAVLHTQPPRFQRDFVDLRTDCLSTHPFMQWNILTQALGEGKDNFVQCPVEALKWKERKCLILEEILAYQPDILCLQEVNHYFDTFQPLLSRLGYQGTFFPKPWSPCLDVEHNNGPDGCALFFLQNRFKLVNSANIRLTAMTLKTNQVTLECKESGRQFCIAVTHLKACTGWERFRSAQGAKISLIVCGDFNKEPTEEVYKHFASCSLNQNSAYKLLSADGQSEPPYTTWKIQTSGECRHTLDYIWYSKHALNVRSALDLLTEEQIGPNRLPSFNYRSDHLSLVCDFSFTEEPDGLL
;
A
#
# COMPACT_ATOMS: atom_id res chain seq x y z
N MET A 1 -26.83 -5.11 56.65
CA MET A 1 -28.13 -5.63 56.17
C MET A 1 -28.45 -5.03 54.81
N SER A 2 -28.88 -5.91 53.90
CA SER A 2 -28.98 -5.75 52.44
C SER A 2 -29.99 -4.68 51.97
N ARG A 3 -29.59 -3.82 51.03
CA ARG A 3 -30.53 -3.09 50.15
C ARG A 3 -30.34 -3.61 48.72
N LYS A 4 -31.27 -4.46 48.29
CA LYS A 4 -31.42 -4.93 46.90
C LYS A 4 -31.96 -3.78 46.05
N GLN A 5 -31.19 -3.34 45.06
CA GLN A 5 -31.68 -2.49 43.98
C GLN A 5 -31.94 -3.37 42.75
N LYS A 6 -33.23 -3.50 42.41
CA LYS A 6 -33.73 -4.19 41.21
C LYS A 6 -33.37 -3.37 39.98
N TRP A 7 -32.63 -3.96 39.04
CA TRP A 7 -32.48 -3.41 37.70
C TRP A 7 -33.56 -3.99 36.79
N PHE A 8 -34.34 -3.10 36.18
CA PHE A 8 -35.28 -3.39 35.09
C PHE A 8 -34.49 -3.85 33.85
N LYS A 9 -34.82 -5.03 33.30
CA LYS A 9 -34.39 -5.45 31.96
C LYS A 9 -35.27 -4.76 30.91
N PRO A 10 -34.72 -4.10 29.88
CA PRO A 10 -35.49 -3.83 28.67
C PRO A 10 -35.51 -5.08 27.80
N LEU A 11 -36.71 -5.60 27.53
CA LEU A 11 -36.97 -6.49 26.40
C LEU A 11 -36.68 -5.71 25.11
N ILE A 12 -35.65 -6.11 24.36
CA ILE A 12 -35.53 -5.72 22.95
C ILE A 12 -35.92 -6.96 22.14
N LYS A 13 -37.13 -6.92 21.57
CA LYS A 13 -37.55 -7.84 20.50
C LYS A 13 -36.87 -7.40 19.19
N PRO A 14 -36.36 -8.32 18.36
CA PRO A 14 -35.86 -7.96 17.05
C PRO A 14 -37.05 -7.64 16.13
N ILE A 15 -37.16 -6.38 15.70
CA ILE A 15 -37.99 -6.00 14.56
C ILE A 15 -37.14 -6.28 13.32
N ILE A 16 -37.41 -7.41 12.66
CA ILE A 16 -36.96 -7.65 11.30
C ILE A 16 -37.96 -6.88 10.42
N SER A 17 -37.60 -5.66 10.01
CA SER A 17 -38.22 -5.03 8.85
C SER A 17 -37.26 -5.22 7.70
N SER A 18 -37.68 -6.04 6.74
CA SER A 18 -37.21 -6.00 5.36
C SER A 18 -37.43 -4.60 4.79
N ASP A 19 -36.62 -4.27 3.80
CA ASP A 19 -36.67 -3.07 2.95
C ASP A 19 -36.07 -1.80 3.57
N ILE A 20 -34.83 -1.53 3.16
CA ILE A 20 -34.32 -0.24 2.64
C ILE A 20 -32.84 -0.52 2.30
N PHE A 21 -32.46 -0.48 1.03
CA PHE A 21 -31.26 0.21 0.53
C PHE A 21 -31.18 0.07 -1.00
N THR A 22 -31.47 1.17 -1.67
CA THR A 22 -31.26 1.39 -3.10
C THR A 22 -29.77 1.57 -3.36
N ILE A 23 -29.16 0.66 -4.14
CA ILE A 23 -27.81 0.82 -4.68
C ILE A 23 -27.90 1.79 -5.86
N THR A 24 -27.37 3.00 -5.74
CA THR A 24 -27.21 3.92 -6.87
C THR A 24 -26.04 3.45 -7.74
N ARG A 25 -26.36 2.88 -8.91
CA ARG A 25 -25.42 2.72 -10.02
C ARG A 25 -25.05 4.11 -10.53
N ILE A 26 -23.77 4.47 -10.49
CA ILE A 26 -23.25 5.59 -11.27
C ILE A 26 -23.06 5.07 -12.71
N PRO A 27 -23.71 5.65 -13.74
CA PRO A 27 -23.52 5.23 -15.11
C PRO A 27 -22.10 5.53 -15.57
N GLN A 28 -21.49 4.61 -16.32
CA GLN A 28 -20.29 4.92 -17.08
C GLN A 28 -20.65 5.90 -18.20
N GLU A 29 -20.01 7.07 -18.21
CA GLU A 29 -20.12 8.02 -19.31
C GLU A 29 -19.50 7.41 -20.58
N LYS A 30 -20.27 7.41 -21.67
CA LYS A 30 -19.78 7.10 -23.02
C LYS A 30 -19.00 8.30 -23.55
N PRO A 31 -17.90 8.10 -24.30
CA PRO A 31 -17.17 9.20 -24.90
C PRO A 31 -18.03 9.89 -25.97
N ALA A 32 -18.08 11.23 -25.91
CA ALA A 32 -18.74 12.08 -26.90
C ALA A 32 -17.96 12.08 -28.24
N PRO A 33 -18.64 12.25 -29.39
CA PRO A 33 -18.00 12.18 -30.70
C PRO A 33 -17.13 13.41 -31.00
N MET A 34 -16.00 13.18 -31.67
CA MET A 34 -15.04 14.17 -32.16
C MET A 34 -15.72 15.28 -33.00
N ILE A 35 -15.54 16.53 -32.59
CA ILE A 35 -15.80 17.71 -33.41
C ILE A 35 -14.51 18.02 -34.19
N GLN A 36 -14.56 17.92 -35.52
CA GLN A 36 -13.48 18.34 -36.42
C GLN A 36 -13.36 19.87 -36.42
N LEU A 37 -12.17 20.39 -36.07
CA LEU A 37 -11.78 21.78 -36.30
C LEU A 37 -11.11 21.92 -37.68
N PRO A 38 -11.35 23.02 -38.42
CA PRO A 38 -10.87 23.19 -39.79
C PRO A 38 -9.37 23.53 -39.87
N SER A 39 -8.74 23.07 -40.95
CA SER A 39 -7.32 23.25 -41.27
C SER A 39 -6.93 24.72 -41.49
N PRO A 40 -5.75 25.19 -41.04
CA PRO A 40 -5.25 26.51 -41.38
C PRO A 40 -4.72 26.56 -42.81
N GLY A 41 -5.22 27.53 -43.57
CA GLY A 41 -4.83 27.81 -44.95
C GLY A 41 -3.42 28.38 -45.11
N ILE A 42 -2.90 28.13 -46.30
CA ILE A 42 -1.63 28.54 -46.88
C ILE A 42 -1.47 30.07 -46.85
N ILE A 43 -0.38 30.59 -46.25
CA ILE A 43 0.22 31.88 -46.66
C ILE A 43 1.73 31.72 -46.84
N ARG A 44 2.16 32.29 -47.96
CA ARG A 44 3.42 32.16 -48.69
C ARG A 44 4.58 32.88 -48.00
N ALA A 45 5.77 32.31 -48.17
CA ALA A 45 7.06 32.80 -47.71
C ALA A 45 7.46 34.19 -48.26
N VAL A 46 8.20 34.95 -47.46
CA VAL A 46 9.14 35.97 -47.93
C VAL A 46 10.48 35.76 -47.23
N SER A 47 11.51 35.53 -48.04
CA SER A 47 12.90 35.33 -47.66
C SER A 47 13.58 36.64 -47.25
N ARG A 48 14.44 36.59 -46.23
CA ARG A 48 15.68 37.37 -46.23
C ARG A 48 16.76 36.68 -45.41
N ALA A 49 17.85 36.36 -46.09
CA ALA A 49 19.07 35.82 -45.54
C ALA A 49 20.00 36.95 -45.07
N SER A 50 20.72 36.71 -43.99
CA SER A 50 22.04 37.30 -43.73
C SER A 50 22.74 36.44 -42.68
N GLY A 51 23.81 35.77 -43.09
CA GLY A 51 24.59 34.89 -42.24
C GLY A 51 25.67 35.63 -41.44
N ALA A 52 26.24 34.91 -40.48
CA ALA A 52 27.63 35.04 -40.08
C ALA A 52 28.06 33.72 -39.43
N ALA A 53 29.10 33.12 -39.98
CA ALA A 53 29.76 31.93 -39.48
C ALA A 53 30.78 32.27 -38.39
N ARG A 54 31.00 31.35 -37.44
CA ARG A 54 32.31 31.10 -36.81
C ARG A 54 32.38 29.65 -36.32
N SER A 55 33.55 29.05 -36.53
CA SER A 55 33.88 27.64 -36.42
C SER A 55 34.26 27.18 -35.01
N GLU A 56 33.95 25.89 -34.77
CA GLU A 56 34.68 24.86 -34.01
C GLU A 56 35.19 25.11 -32.58
N CYS A 57 34.73 24.29 -31.64
CA CYS A 57 35.61 23.25 -31.07
C CYS A 57 34.79 22.08 -30.47
N SER A 58 35.28 20.87 -30.73
CA SER A 58 34.80 19.58 -30.21
C SER A 58 35.20 19.40 -28.75
N MET A 59 34.27 18.95 -27.90
CA MET A 59 34.53 18.14 -26.70
C MET A 59 33.21 17.46 -26.30
N GLY A 60 33.19 16.13 -26.35
CA GLY A 60 32.04 15.35 -25.91
C GLY A 60 31.93 15.30 -24.38
N THR A 61 30.69 15.18 -23.90
CA THR A 61 30.29 14.34 -22.76
C THR A 61 28.76 14.33 -22.73
N GLY A 62 28.19 13.14 -22.85
CA GLY A 62 26.76 12.93 -22.75
C GLY A 62 26.33 12.86 -21.30
N THR A 63 25.68 13.90 -20.80
CA THR A 63 24.85 13.88 -19.59
C THR A 63 23.91 15.10 -19.63
N SER A 64 22.62 14.93 -19.96
CA SER A 64 21.55 15.86 -19.48
C SER A 64 20.16 15.52 -20.02
N ARG A 65 19.54 14.46 -19.48
CA ARG A 65 18.05 14.36 -19.50
C ARG A 65 17.45 13.86 -18.17
N LEU A 66 18.21 13.12 -17.36
CA LEU A 66 17.75 12.54 -16.09
C LEU A 66 17.58 13.56 -14.95
N TYR A 67 18.30 14.68 -14.94
CA TYR A 67 18.13 15.73 -13.93
C TYR A 67 16.76 16.40 -13.95
N SER A 68 16.02 16.35 -15.06
CA SER A 68 14.76 17.10 -15.20
C SER A 68 13.56 16.46 -14.47
N ALA A 69 13.57 15.14 -14.26
CA ALA A 69 12.48 14.44 -13.58
C ALA A 69 12.59 14.59 -12.06
N LEU A 70 13.80 14.45 -11.50
CA LEU A 70 14.05 14.63 -10.06
C LEU A 70 14.03 16.11 -9.63
N ALA A 71 14.49 17.04 -10.48
CA ALA A 71 14.48 18.47 -10.13
C ALA A 71 13.05 19.06 -10.06
N LYS A 72 12.08 18.54 -10.83
CA LYS A 72 10.68 18.99 -10.75
C LYS A 72 10.04 18.64 -9.40
N THR A 73 10.44 17.54 -8.76
CA THR A 73 9.92 17.12 -7.44
C THR A 73 10.61 17.84 -6.27
N LEU A 74 11.77 18.48 -6.50
CA LEU A 74 12.54 19.16 -5.46
C LEU A 74 12.22 20.66 -5.31
N ASN A 75 11.49 21.27 -6.27
CA ASN A 75 11.31 22.73 -6.35
C ASN A 75 9.86 23.22 -6.22
N SER A 76 8.90 22.39 -5.79
CA SER A 76 7.52 22.85 -5.54
C SER A 76 7.41 23.56 -4.18
N SER A 77 8.00 24.74 -4.08
CA SER A 77 7.76 25.68 -2.98
C SER A 77 7.58 27.10 -3.53
N ALA A 78 6.55 27.28 -4.37
CA ALA A 78 5.79 28.52 -4.52
C ALA A 78 4.88 28.46 -5.75
N ALA A 79 3.56 28.45 -5.55
CA ALA A 79 2.58 29.31 -6.24
C ALA A 79 1.17 28.72 -6.11
N SER A 80 0.25 29.53 -5.59
CA SER A 80 -1.18 29.29 -5.41
C SER A 80 -1.98 29.47 -6.71
N GLN A 81 -2.98 28.60 -6.93
CA GLN A 81 -4.43 28.89 -7.16
C GLN A 81 -5.11 27.85 -8.09
N HIS A 82 -6.18 27.26 -7.56
CA HIS A 82 -7.21 26.40 -8.17
C HIS A 82 -6.88 24.92 -8.53
N PRO A 83 -7.79 23.96 -8.20
CA PRO A 83 -7.53 22.53 -8.31
C PRO A 83 -7.88 21.99 -9.70
N GLU A 84 -6.92 21.94 -10.60
CA GLU A 84 -6.97 21.01 -11.73
C GLU A 84 -6.42 19.66 -11.24
N TYR A 85 -7.23 18.61 -11.37
CA TYR A 85 -6.79 17.23 -11.18
C TYR A 85 -5.51 17.01 -12.00
N LEU A 86 -4.40 16.76 -11.31
CA LEU A 86 -3.13 16.41 -11.93
C LEU A 86 -3.35 15.21 -12.86
N VAL A 87 -3.26 15.46 -14.16
CA VAL A 87 -3.25 14.41 -15.19
C VAL A 87 -2.04 13.51 -14.90
N SER A 88 -2.31 12.23 -14.64
CA SER A 88 -1.27 11.22 -14.48
C SER A 88 -0.35 11.22 -15.70
N PRO A 89 0.99 11.29 -15.55
CA PRO A 89 1.88 11.08 -16.68
C PRO A 89 1.61 9.71 -17.30
N ASP A 90 1.60 9.65 -18.64
CA ASP A 90 1.35 8.44 -19.39
C ASP A 90 2.37 7.35 -18.99
N PRO A 91 1.94 6.21 -18.42
CA PRO A 91 2.84 5.15 -17.96
C PRO A 91 3.72 4.58 -19.08
N GLU A 92 3.34 4.74 -20.35
CA GLU A 92 4.04 4.14 -21.50
C GLU A 92 5.39 4.82 -21.86
N HIS A 93 5.80 5.87 -21.15
CA HIS A 93 7.01 6.64 -21.49
C HIS A 93 8.02 6.86 -20.34
N LEU A 94 7.91 6.09 -19.25
CA LEU A 94 8.93 6.12 -18.19
C LEU A 94 10.05 5.13 -18.49
N GLU A 95 11.28 5.63 -18.68
CA GLU A 95 12.47 4.78 -18.84
C GLU A 95 12.66 3.90 -17.60
N PRO A 96 12.86 2.57 -17.79
CA PRO A 96 13.16 1.65 -16.70
C PRO A 96 14.34 2.15 -15.86
N THR A 97 14.28 1.97 -14.55
CA THR A 97 15.39 2.29 -13.63
C THR A 97 16.03 1.01 -13.15
N ASP A 98 17.35 0.97 -13.05
CA ASP A 98 18.03 -0.10 -12.31
C ASP A 98 17.69 0.03 -10.81
N PRO A 99 17.12 -1.00 -10.16
CA PRO A 99 16.90 -1.01 -8.72
C PRO A 99 18.14 -0.60 -7.90
N LYS A 100 19.35 -0.91 -8.38
CA LYS A 100 20.61 -0.53 -7.72
C LYS A 100 20.87 0.98 -7.79
N GLU A 101 20.61 1.61 -8.93
CA GLU A 101 20.76 3.06 -9.08
C GLU A 101 19.80 3.81 -8.14
N LEU A 102 18.53 3.39 -8.08
CA LEU A 102 17.56 3.98 -7.16
C LEU A 102 17.97 3.78 -5.68
N LEU A 103 18.53 2.61 -5.35
CA LEU A 103 19.05 2.32 -4.02
C LEU A 103 20.24 3.22 -3.68
N GLU A 104 21.16 3.44 -4.61
CA GLU A 104 22.29 4.36 -4.44
C GLU A 104 21.82 5.82 -4.24
N GLU A 105 20.83 6.27 -5.00
CA GLU A 105 20.20 7.59 -4.81
C GLU A 105 19.59 7.72 -3.40
N CYS A 106 18.87 6.71 -2.93
CA CYS A 106 18.30 6.70 -1.58
C CYS A 106 19.40 6.74 -0.51
N ARG A 107 20.46 5.93 -0.67
CA ARG A 107 21.60 5.91 0.26
C ARG A 107 22.36 7.23 0.28
N ALA A 108 22.46 7.93 -0.85
CA ALA A 108 23.07 9.26 -0.91
C ALA A 108 22.27 10.27 -0.08
N VAL A 109 20.93 10.21 -0.08
CA VAL A 109 20.09 11.03 0.80
C VAL A 109 20.26 10.63 2.27
N LEU A 110 20.40 9.32 2.54
CA LEU A 110 20.48 8.75 3.88
C LEU A 110 21.90 8.65 4.44
N HIS A 111 22.92 9.22 3.79
CA HIS A 111 24.33 9.00 4.15
C HIS A 111 24.71 9.43 5.59
N THR A 112 23.95 10.33 6.21
CA THR A 112 24.13 10.74 7.62
C THR A 112 23.25 9.98 8.60
N GLN A 113 22.37 9.11 8.10
CA GLN A 113 21.39 8.37 8.88
C GLN A 113 21.98 7.02 9.30
N PRO A 114 21.56 6.47 10.44
CA PRO A 114 21.94 5.12 10.80
C PRO A 114 21.33 4.10 9.81
N PRO A 115 21.94 2.91 9.65
CA PRO A 115 21.43 1.90 8.74
C PRO A 115 20.03 1.44 9.15
N ARG A 116 19.21 1.05 8.17
CA ARG A 116 17.92 0.41 8.43
C ARG A 116 18.08 -0.83 9.31
N PHE A 117 17.02 -1.19 10.01
CA PHE A 117 17.01 -2.46 10.74
C PHE A 117 17.20 -3.65 9.78
N GLN A 118 17.96 -4.63 10.24
CA GLN A 118 18.09 -5.93 9.57
C GLN A 118 17.19 -6.92 10.28
N ARG A 119 16.45 -7.70 9.47
CA ARG A 119 15.46 -8.69 9.88
C ARG A 119 15.68 -9.91 9.01
N ASP A 120 15.44 -11.09 9.57
CA ASP A 120 15.76 -12.36 8.94
C ASP A 120 14.48 -13.09 8.52
N PHE A 121 14.55 -13.78 7.39
CA PHE A 121 13.49 -14.69 6.98
C PHE A 121 13.60 -15.99 7.77
N VAL A 122 12.54 -16.34 8.50
CA VAL A 122 12.41 -17.65 9.12
C VAL A 122 11.90 -18.63 8.07
N ASP A 123 12.66 -19.69 7.80
CA ASP A 123 12.22 -20.78 6.94
C ASP A 123 11.16 -21.62 7.67
N LEU A 124 9.95 -21.66 7.10
CA LEU A 124 8.80 -22.35 7.66
C LEU A 124 8.53 -23.68 6.95
N ARG A 125 9.06 -23.87 5.73
CA ARG A 125 8.96 -25.12 4.96
C ARG A 125 10.05 -25.20 3.90
N THR A 126 10.86 -26.24 3.99
CA THR A 126 11.71 -26.70 2.91
C THR A 126 10.87 -27.30 1.77
N ASP A 127 11.34 -27.19 0.54
CA ASP A 127 10.78 -27.80 -0.69
C ASP A 127 9.81 -26.92 -1.49
N CYS A 128 10.35 -25.93 -2.21
CA CYS A 128 9.77 -25.35 -3.42
C CYS A 128 10.83 -24.52 -4.18
N LEU A 129 10.81 -24.56 -5.51
CA LEU A 129 11.72 -23.78 -6.36
C LEU A 129 11.16 -22.40 -6.78
N SER A 130 9.85 -22.18 -6.66
CA SER A 130 9.21 -20.91 -7.01
C SER A 130 8.46 -20.33 -5.81
N THR A 131 8.97 -19.22 -5.29
CA THR A 131 8.31 -18.43 -4.25
C THR A 131 7.90 -17.06 -4.76
N HIS A 132 6.93 -16.48 -4.06
CA HIS A 132 6.39 -15.17 -4.35
C HIS A 132 6.38 -14.32 -3.08
N PRO A 133 7.32 -13.36 -2.94
CA PRO A 133 7.39 -12.52 -1.75
C PRO A 133 6.24 -11.51 -1.77
N PHE A 134 5.37 -11.57 -0.78
CA PHE A 134 4.22 -10.68 -0.65
C PHE A 134 4.44 -9.78 0.56
N MET A 135 4.36 -8.46 0.35
CA MET A 135 4.57 -7.46 1.38
C MET A 135 3.28 -6.74 1.75
N GLN A 136 3.06 -6.58 3.04
CA GLN A 136 1.97 -5.82 3.66
C GLN A 136 2.57 -4.76 4.58
N TRP A 137 2.21 -3.50 4.38
CA TRP A 137 2.78 -2.43 5.21
C TRP A 137 1.90 -1.18 5.32
N ASN A 138 1.55 -0.80 6.56
CA ASN A 138 1.13 0.58 6.83
C ASN A 138 2.39 1.45 6.84
N ILE A 139 2.52 2.35 5.85
CA ILE A 139 3.74 3.14 5.67
C ILE A 139 3.77 4.42 6.51
N LEU A 140 2.72 4.68 7.29
CA LEU A 140 2.47 5.92 8.01
C LEU A 140 2.41 7.12 7.04
N THR A 141 1.26 7.77 6.93
CA THR A 141 1.15 8.93 6.03
C THR A 141 2.01 10.10 6.54
N GLN A 142 2.57 10.88 5.61
CA GLN A 142 3.40 12.04 5.97
C GLN A 142 2.63 13.07 6.81
N ALA A 143 1.39 13.36 6.41
CA ALA A 143 0.57 14.37 7.06
C ALA A 143 0.23 14.01 8.52
N LEU A 144 -0.14 12.76 8.80
CA LEU A 144 -0.47 12.33 10.16
C LEU A 144 0.79 12.21 11.03
N GLY A 145 1.90 11.73 10.47
CA GLY A 145 3.15 11.61 11.20
C GLY A 145 3.66 12.95 11.73
N GLU A 146 3.57 14.02 10.93
CA GLU A 146 3.97 15.37 11.36
C GLU A 146 2.89 16.08 12.19
N GLY A 147 1.61 15.87 11.88
CA GLY A 147 0.53 16.75 12.36
C GLY A 147 -0.39 16.18 13.44
N LYS A 148 -0.56 14.85 13.54
CA LYS A 148 -1.63 14.24 14.36
C LYS A 148 -1.21 13.07 15.24
N ASP A 149 -0.19 12.30 14.85
CA ASP A 149 0.16 11.08 15.59
C ASP A 149 0.95 11.35 16.87
N ASN A 150 1.52 12.55 17.04
CA ASN A 150 2.15 12.99 18.28
C ASN A 150 3.20 12.00 18.82
N PHE A 151 4.14 11.57 17.98
CA PHE A 151 5.24 10.68 18.38
C PHE A 151 6.22 11.37 19.33
N VAL A 152 5.95 11.32 20.64
CA VAL A 152 6.66 12.13 21.65
C VAL A 152 8.12 11.73 21.88
N GLN A 153 8.54 10.53 21.45
CA GLN A 153 9.92 10.06 21.54
C GLN A 153 10.64 10.01 20.17
N CYS A 154 9.94 10.36 19.08
CA CYS A 154 10.52 10.39 17.74
C CYS A 154 11.08 11.79 17.44
N PRO A 155 12.36 11.92 17.06
CA PRO A 155 12.90 13.18 16.58
C PRO A 155 12.14 13.66 15.34
N VAL A 156 11.76 14.94 15.29
CA VAL A 156 11.01 15.50 14.16
C VAL A 156 11.80 15.44 12.85
N GLU A 157 13.12 15.47 12.92
CA GLU A 157 14.01 15.27 11.77
C GLU A 157 13.86 13.88 11.18
N ALA A 158 13.49 12.88 11.99
CA ALA A 158 13.24 11.53 11.53
C ALA A 158 11.91 11.40 10.76
N LEU A 159 11.03 12.39 10.90
CA LEU A 159 9.72 12.42 10.26
C LEU A 159 9.71 13.13 8.91
N LYS A 160 10.81 13.81 8.52
CA LYS A 160 10.88 14.55 7.26
C LYS A 160 10.67 13.66 6.04
N TRP A 161 9.78 14.08 5.14
CA TRP A 161 9.38 13.29 3.96
C TRP A 161 10.56 12.87 3.09
N LYS A 162 11.55 13.75 2.89
CA LYS A 162 12.70 13.48 2.02
C LYS A 162 13.44 12.21 2.45
N GLU A 163 13.74 12.09 3.74
CA GLU A 163 14.40 10.95 4.35
C GLU A 163 13.43 9.76 4.53
N ARG A 164 12.17 10.03 4.86
CA ARG A 164 11.14 8.99 5.00
C ARG A 164 10.94 8.20 3.71
N LYS A 165 10.75 8.93 2.59
CA LYS A 165 10.62 8.36 1.25
C LYS A 165 11.76 7.41 0.91
N CYS A 166 13.01 7.82 1.14
CA CYS A 166 14.17 7.01 0.79
C CYS A 166 14.20 5.70 1.58
N LEU A 167 13.95 5.72 2.91
CA LEU A 167 13.94 4.47 3.69
C LEU A 167 12.74 3.57 3.36
N ILE A 168 11.58 4.11 3.00
CA ILE A 168 10.45 3.31 2.51
C ILE A 168 10.84 2.59 1.20
N LEU A 169 11.50 3.30 0.28
CA LEU A 169 12.00 2.70 -0.96
C LEU A 169 13.11 1.67 -0.71
N GLU A 170 14.04 1.94 0.21
CA GLU A 170 15.07 0.98 0.59
C GLU A 170 14.48 -0.31 1.18
N GLU A 171 13.42 -0.23 1.98
CA GLU A 171 12.70 -1.39 2.52
C GLU A 171 12.08 -2.23 1.38
N ILE A 172 11.40 -1.58 0.43
CA ILE A 172 10.80 -2.26 -0.74
C ILE A 172 11.90 -2.92 -1.59
N LEU A 173 13.01 -2.21 -1.85
CA LEU A 173 14.12 -2.72 -2.64
C LEU A 173 14.90 -3.84 -1.93
N ALA A 174 14.92 -3.83 -0.59
CA ALA A 174 15.56 -4.87 0.20
C ALA A 174 14.81 -6.21 0.12
N TYR A 175 13.47 -6.17 0.11
CA TYR A 175 12.64 -7.38 0.14
C TYR A 175 12.05 -7.78 -1.23
N GLN A 176 12.15 -6.91 -2.25
CA GLN A 176 11.76 -7.17 -3.64
C GLN A 176 10.41 -7.90 -3.79
N PRO A 177 9.31 -7.34 -3.25
CA PRO A 177 8.03 -8.02 -3.27
C PRO A 177 7.46 -8.21 -4.67
N ASP A 178 6.98 -9.40 -4.98
CA ASP A 178 6.18 -9.67 -6.18
C ASP A 178 4.83 -8.94 -6.12
N ILE A 179 4.27 -8.80 -4.91
CA ILE A 179 3.04 -8.05 -4.59
C ILE A 179 3.26 -7.18 -3.36
N LEU A 180 2.90 -5.90 -3.46
CA LEU A 180 3.06 -4.91 -2.41
C LEU A 180 1.71 -4.26 -2.07
N CYS A 181 1.26 -4.47 -0.84
CA CYS A 181 0.03 -3.93 -0.27
C CYS A 181 0.36 -2.85 0.76
N LEU A 182 -0.06 -1.61 0.49
CA LEU A 182 0.24 -0.45 1.33
C LEU A 182 -1.03 0.19 1.89
N GLN A 183 -0.94 0.68 3.13
CA GLN A 183 -1.92 1.59 3.74
C GLN A 183 -1.27 2.93 4.08
N GLU A 184 -2.12 3.94 4.27
CA GLU A 184 -1.70 5.32 4.59
C GLU A 184 -0.83 5.97 3.51
N VAL A 185 -1.09 5.61 2.25
CA VAL A 185 -0.37 6.20 1.12
C VAL A 185 -0.98 7.55 0.77
N ASN A 186 -0.30 8.65 1.08
CA ASN A 186 -0.66 10.00 0.62
C ASN A 186 0.31 10.57 -0.43
N HIS A 187 1.38 9.86 -0.79
CA HIS A 187 2.35 10.25 -1.83
C HIS A 187 2.33 9.30 -3.04
N TYR A 188 1.13 8.82 -3.42
CA TYR A 188 0.99 7.83 -4.48
C TYR A 188 1.43 8.40 -5.84
N PHE A 189 0.84 9.51 -6.27
CA PHE A 189 1.02 10.04 -7.63
C PHE A 189 2.35 10.74 -7.84
N ASP A 190 2.90 11.40 -6.82
CA ASP A 190 4.16 12.15 -6.91
C ASP A 190 5.40 11.28 -6.69
N THR A 191 5.26 10.15 -5.99
CA THR A 191 6.40 9.32 -5.56
C THR A 191 6.22 7.85 -5.95
N PHE A 192 5.28 7.14 -5.33
CA PHE A 192 5.27 5.68 -5.40
C PHE A 192 4.91 5.15 -6.79
N GLN A 193 3.89 5.72 -7.44
CA GLN A 193 3.49 5.32 -8.78
C GLN A 193 4.61 5.49 -9.81
N PRO A 194 5.22 6.69 -10.01
CA PRO A 194 6.25 6.85 -11.03
C PRO A 194 7.52 6.05 -10.73
N LEU A 195 7.93 5.93 -9.46
CA LEU A 195 9.15 5.19 -9.11
C LEU A 195 8.96 3.68 -9.23
N LEU A 196 7.89 3.13 -8.68
CA LEU A 196 7.63 1.68 -8.74
C LEU A 196 7.27 1.23 -10.16
N SER A 197 6.62 2.08 -10.97
CA SER A 197 6.38 1.78 -12.39
C SER A 197 7.67 1.59 -13.17
N ARG A 198 8.71 2.40 -12.90
CA ARG A 198 10.04 2.25 -13.51
C ARG A 198 10.78 0.99 -13.06
N LEU A 199 10.36 0.39 -11.95
CA LEU A 199 10.85 -0.90 -11.45
C LEU A 199 9.99 -2.09 -11.95
N GLY A 200 9.00 -1.85 -12.83
CA GLY A 200 8.16 -2.89 -13.42
C GLY A 200 6.88 -3.21 -12.66
N TYR A 201 6.51 -2.41 -11.64
CA TYR A 201 5.26 -2.59 -10.91
C TYR A 201 4.10 -1.87 -11.59
N GLN A 202 2.96 -2.53 -11.70
CA GLN A 202 1.69 -1.90 -11.94
C GLN A 202 0.96 -1.64 -10.62
N GLY A 203 0.50 -0.41 -10.41
CA GLY A 203 -0.16 0.01 -9.20
C GLY A 203 -1.62 0.40 -9.39
N THR A 204 -2.42 0.24 -8.34
CA THR A 204 -3.75 0.86 -8.19
C THR A 204 -3.85 1.54 -6.84
N PHE A 205 -4.40 2.75 -6.80
CA PHE A 205 -4.63 3.52 -5.58
C PHE A 205 -6.10 3.82 -5.38
N PHE A 206 -6.56 3.75 -4.14
CA PHE A 206 -7.90 4.17 -3.77
C PHE A 206 -7.88 4.99 -2.47
N PRO A 207 -8.15 6.30 -2.52
CA PRO A 207 -8.12 7.17 -1.35
C PRO A 207 -9.31 6.93 -0.42
N LYS A 208 -9.12 7.21 0.87
CA LYS A 208 -10.24 7.36 1.81
C LYS A 208 -11.10 8.55 1.37
N PRO A 209 -12.44 8.42 1.35
CA PRO A 209 -13.31 9.54 0.95
C PRO A 209 -13.22 10.72 1.93
N TRP A 210 -12.93 10.45 3.19
CA TRP A 210 -12.75 11.44 4.25
C TRP A 210 -11.43 11.15 4.98
N SER A 211 -10.33 11.34 4.27
CA SER A 211 -9.01 11.13 4.84
C SER A 211 -8.71 12.15 5.94
N PRO A 212 -8.22 11.73 7.11
CA PRO A 212 -7.79 12.64 8.17
C PRO A 212 -6.57 13.47 7.80
N CYS A 213 -5.86 13.14 6.72
CA CYS A 213 -4.75 13.96 6.21
C CYS A 213 -5.22 15.35 5.78
N LEU A 214 -6.47 15.45 5.32
CA LEU A 214 -7.03 16.71 4.81
C LEU A 214 -7.19 17.78 5.91
N ASP A 215 -7.19 17.39 7.18
CA ASP A 215 -7.24 18.36 8.29
C ASP A 215 -5.84 18.83 8.74
N VAL A 216 -4.77 18.33 8.13
CA VAL A 216 -3.40 18.75 8.45
C VAL A 216 -2.97 19.83 7.46
N GLU A 217 -2.37 20.90 7.97
CA GLU A 217 -1.81 21.97 7.13
C GLU A 217 -0.68 21.42 6.25
N HIS A 218 -0.56 21.90 5.01
CA HIS A 218 0.44 21.42 4.04
C HIS A 218 0.37 19.92 3.70
N ASN A 219 -0.80 19.28 3.84
CA ASN A 219 -0.98 17.89 3.42
C ASN A 219 -0.81 17.68 1.90
N ASN A 220 -0.49 16.44 1.50
CA ASN A 220 -0.38 16.01 0.11
C ASN A 220 -1.65 15.29 -0.37
N GLY A 221 -2.84 15.76 0.03
CA GLY A 221 -4.12 15.15 -0.29
C GLY A 221 -4.47 13.94 0.59
N PRO A 222 -5.52 13.18 0.22
CA PRO A 222 -6.03 12.08 1.04
C PRO A 222 -5.10 10.86 1.03
N ASP A 223 -4.91 10.26 2.20
CA ASP A 223 -4.32 8.92 2.28
C ASP A 223 -5.25 7.83 1.75
N GLY A 224 -4.67 6.69 1.41
CA GLY A 224 -5.44 5.52 1.07
C GLY A 224 -4.66 4.21 1.00
N CYS A 225 -5.29 3.22 0.38
CA CYS A 225 -4.68 1.93 0.10
C CYS A 225 -4.09 1.95 -1.30
N ALA A 226 -2.88 1.41 -1.44
CA ALA A 226 -2.27 1.14 -2.73
C ALA A 226 -1.91 -0.35 -2.84
N LEU A 227 -2.07 -0.89 -4.04
CA LEU A 227 -1.69 -2.26 -4.36
C LEU A 227 -0.84 -2.25 -5.62
N PHE A 228 0.38 -2.78 -5.52
CA PHE A 228 1.31 -2.93 -6.63
C PHE A 228 1.63 -4.41 -6.88
N PHE A 229 1.85 -4.77 -8.14
CA PHE A 229 2.31 -6.11 -8.52
C PHE A 229 3.27 -6.03 -9.71
N LEU A 230 4.23 -6.96 -9.80
CA LEU A 230 5.18 -7.01 -10.92
C LEU A 230 4.49 -7.49 -12.21
N GLN A 231 4.53 -6.66 -13.26
CA GLN A 231 3.86 -6.93 -14.54
C GLN A 231 4.46 -8.11 -15.31
N ASN A 232 5.74 -8.40 -15.10
CA ASN A 232 6.42 -9.55 -15.71
C ASN A 232 6.08 -10.88 -15.00
N ARG A 233 5.46 -10.84 -13.81
CA ARG A 233 5.03 -12.03 -13.05
C ARG A 233 3.53 -12.27 -13.17
N PHE A 234 2.72 -11.21 -13.05
CA PHE A 234 1.26 -11.33 -13.01
C PHE A 234 0.58 -10.54 -14.11
N LYS A 235 -0.48 -11.14 -14.67
CA LYS A 235 -1.43 -10.43 -15.53
C LYS A 235 -2.67 -10.05 -14.73
N LEU A 236 -3.02 -8.77 -14.73
CA LEU A 236 -4.28 -8.29 -14.20
C LEU A 236 -5.45 -8.85 -15.02
N VAL A 237 -6.40 -9.50 -14.34
CA VAL A 237 -7.64 -10.01 -14.93
C VAL A 237 -8.78 -9.02 -14.67
N ASN A 238 -8.94 -8.61 -13.41
CA ASN A 238 -10.00 -7.71 -12.99
C ASN A 238 -9.53 -6.86 -11.80
N SER A 239 -10.12 -5.69 -11.61
CA SER A 239 -9.86 -4.83 -10.47
C SER A 239 -11.17 -4.29 -9.88
N ALA A 240 -11.19 -4.12 -8.57
CA ALA A 240 -12.33 -3.55 -7.86
C ALA A 240 -11.86 -2.63 -6.73
N ASN A 241 -12.40 -1.41 -6.72
CA ASN A 241 -12.26 -0.49 -5.61
C ASN A 241 -13.55 -0.56 -4.78
N ILE A 242 -13.43 -0.98 -3.52
CA ILE A 242 -14.56 -1.23 -2.64
C ILE A 242 -14.52 -0.22 -1.49
N ARG A 243 -15.62 0.49 -1.29
CA ARG A 243 -15.82 1.31 -0.09
C ARG A 243 -16.59 0.49 0.91
N LEU A 244 -15.99 0.14 2.05
CA LEU A 244 -16.77 -0.43 3.13
C LEU A 244 -17.41 0.68 3.94
N THR A 245 -18.60 0.38 4.45
CA THR A 245 -19.34 1.24 5.37
C THR A 245 -19.53 0.50 6.68
N ALA A 246 -18.98 1.06 7.75
CA ALA A 246 -19.15 0.52 9.10
C ALA A 246 -19.64 1.63 10.02
N MET A 247 -20.83 1.46 10.60
CA MET A 247 -21.40 2.38 11.60
C MET A 247 -21.22 3.87 11.22
N THR A 248 -21.51 4.22 9.95
CA THR A 248 -21.37 5.55 9.29
C THR A 248 -19.99 5.95 8.76
N LEU A 249 -18.89 5.30 9.17
CA LEU A 249 -17.55 5.58 8.66
C LEU A 249 -17.28 4.79 7.36
N LYS A 250 -16.68 5.48 6.39
CA LYS A 250 -16.31 4.90 5.09
C LYS A 250 -14.83 4.54 5.09
N THR A 251 -14.50 3.27 4.90
CA THR A 251 -13.12 2.83 4.65
C THR A 251 -12.93 2.56 3.15
N ASN A 252 -11.69 2.29 2.77
CA ASN A 252 -11.27 2.04 1.40
C ASN A 252 -10.56 0.69 1.29
N GLN A 253 -10.81 0.00 0.20
CA GLN A 253 -10.18 -1.26 -0.14
C GLN A 253 -9.91 -1.30 -1.64
N VAL A 254 -8.78 -1.91 -1.99
CA VAL A 254 -8.43 -2.23 -3.38
C VAL A 254 -8.33 -3.75 -3.48
N THR A 255 -8.89 -4.30 -4.54
CA THR A 255 -8.87 -5.73 -4.81
C THR A 255 -8.50 -5.96 -6.25
N LEU A 256 -7.52 -6.83 -6.49
CA LEU A 256 -7.12 -7.25 -7.82
C LEU A 256 -7.28 -8.76 -7.96
N GLU A 257 -7.78 -9.17 -9.11
CA GLU A 257 -7.73 -10.55 -9.57
C GLU A 257 -6.57 -10.66 -10.56
N CYS A 258 -5.60 -11.51 -10.22
CA CYS A 258 -4.38 -11.70 -10.98
C CYS A 258 -4.29 -13.14 -11.50
N LYS A 259 -3.54 -13.30 -12.60
CA LYS A 259 -3.24 -14.60 -13.18
C LYS A 259 -1.73 -14.76 -13.35
N GLU A 260 -1.22 -15.92 -12.92
CA GLU A 260 0.15 -16.36 -13.13
C GLU A 260 0.16 -17.80 -13.65
N SER A 261 0.90 -18.08 -14.73
CA SER A 261 1.11 -19.45 -15.24
C SER A 261 -0.18 -20.28 -15.39
N GLY A 262 -1.30 -19.64 -15.73
CA GLY A 262 -2.60 -20.30 -15.87
C GLY A 262 -3.49 -20.25 -14.61
N ARG A 263 -2.92 -20.04 -13.42
CA ARG A 263 -3.63 -20.02 -12.13
C ARG A 263 -4.12 -18.62 -11.79
N GLN A 264 -5.36 -18.52 -11.32
CA GLN A 264 -5.96 -17.27 -10.88
C GLN A 264 -6.00 -17.19 -9.35
N PHE A 265 -5.72 -16.00 -8.82
CA PHE A 265 -5.90 -15.70 -7.41
C PHE A 265 -6.31 -14.23 -7.24
N CYS A 266 -6.91 -13.94 -6.10
CA CYS A 266 -7.34 -12.61 -5.71
C CYS A 266 -6.44 -12.10 -4.60
N ILE A 267 -5.97 -10.86 -4.73
CA ILE A 267 -5.28 -10.12 -3.68
C ILE A 267 -6.13 -8.91 -3.29
N ALA A 268 -6.26 -8.67 -1.99
CA ALA A 268 -6.93 -7.50 -1.46
C ALA A 268 -6.06 -6.77 -0.45
N VAL A 269 -6.16 -5.45 -0.46
CA VAL A 269 -5.58 -4.57 0.54
C VAL A 269 -6.67 -3.75 1.21
N THR A 270 -6.59 -3.60 2.53
CA THR A 270 -7.57 -2.83 3.31
C THR A 270 -6.91 -2.04 4.43
N HIS A 271 -7.56 -0.94 4.84
CA HIS A 271 -7.29 -0.22 6.08
C HIS A 271 -8.62 -0.02 6.82
N LEU A 272 -8.86 -0.81 7.87
CA LEU A 272 -10.15 -0.81 8.57
C LEU A 272 -10.18 0.19 9.72
N LYS A 273 -11.37 0.74 9.98
CA LYS A 273 -11.74 1.44 11.22
C LYS A 273 -12.94 0.71 11.84
N ALA A 274 -12.74 -0.57 12.19
CA ALA A 274 -13.77 -1.59 12.51
C ALA A 274 -14.78 -1.86 11.37
N CYS A 275 -15.10 -3.11 11.02
CA CYS A 275 -16.00 -3.37 9.88
C CYS A 275 -16.89 -4.63 9.94
N THR A 276 -18.09 -4.46 9.36
CA THR A 276 -18.88 -5.43 8.58
C THR A 276 -18.81 -5.03 7.08
N GLY A 277 -19.12 -5.93 6.13
CA GLY A 277 -19.18 -5.57 4.69
C GLY A 277 -18.47 -6.50 3.68
N TRP A 278 -17.98 -7.67 4.10
CA TRP A 278 -17.25 -8.64 3.26
C TRP A 278 -18.12 -9.45 2.27
N GLU A 279 -19.31 -8.96 1.92
CA GLU A 279 -20.29 -9.65 1.07
C GLU A 279 -19.80 -9.89 -0.37
N ARG A 280 -19.07 -8.93 -0.95
CA ARG A 280 -18.48 -9.10 -2.30
C ARG A 280 -17.36 -10.13 -2.33
N PHE A 281 -16.56 -10.20 -1.26
CA PHE A 281 -15.57 -11.27 -1.10
C PHE A 281 -16.25 -12.63 -0.98
N ARG A 282 -17.42 -12.71 -0.33
CA ARG A 282 -18.26 -13.93 -0.34
C ARG A 282 -18.78 -14.29 -1.73
N SER A 283 -19.12 -13.30 -2.55
CA SER A 283 -19.54 -13.56 -3.94
C SER A 283 -18.41 -14.12 -4.81
N ALA A 284 -17.17 -13.67 -4.62
CA ALA A 284 -16.00 -14.23 -5.30
C ALA A 284 -15.71 -15.68 -4.89
N GLN A 285 -16.13 -16.13 -3.70
CA GLN A 285 -16.03 -17.53 -3.24
C GLN A 285 -16.93 -18.51 -4.01
N GLY A 286 -17.99 -18.00 -4.64
CA GLY A 286 -18.77 -18.80 -5.59
C GLY A 286 -17.92 -19.27 -6.78
N ALA A 287 -16.81 -18.58 -7.04
CA ALA A 287 -15.73 -19.03 -7.91
C ALA A 287 -14.60 -19.65 -7.07
N LYS A 288 -13.99 -20.74 -7.55
CA LYS A 288 -12.91 -21.50 -6.88
C LYS A 288 -11.57 -20.74 -6.76
N ILE A 289 -11.58 -19.43 -6.54
CA ILE A 289 -10.39 -18.57 -6.65
C ILE A 289 -9.72 -18.40 -5.27
N SER A 290 -8.41 -18.65 -5.20
CA SER A 290 -7.57 -18.44 -4.01
C SER A 290 -7.55 -16.97 -3.60
N LEU A 291 -7.58 -16.66 -2.29
CA LEU A 291 -7.66 -15.30 -1.78
C LEU A 291 -6.54 -15.00 -0.78
N ILE A 292 -5.88 -13.86 -0.97
CA ILE A 292 -4.96 -13.26 -0.02
C ILE A 292 -5.51 -11.88 0.38
N VAL A 293 -5.53 -11.58 1.68
CA VAL A 293 -5.97 -10.29 2.21
C VAL A 293 -4.91 -9.72 3.11
N CYS A 294 -4.31 -8.61 2.67
CA CYS A 294 -3.35 -7.82 3.41
C CYS A 294 -4.05 -6.61 4.02
N GLY A 295 -3.67 -6.19 5.21
CA GLY A 295 -4.12 -4.89 5.70
C GLY A 295 -3.76 -4.58 7.14
N ASP A 296 -3.92 -3.30 7.47
CA ASP A 296 -4.06 -2.81 8.83
C ASP A 296 -5.55 -2.89 9.20
N PHE A 297 -5.86 -3.77 10.14
CA PHE A 297 -7.23 -4.02 10.57
C PHE A 297 -7.63 -3.11 11.74
N ASN A 298 -6.69 -2.42 12.41
CA ASN A 298 -6.92 -1.69 13.66
C ASN A 298 -7.68 -2.54 14.71
N LYS A 299 -7.44 -3.85 14.71
CA LYS A 299 -8.15 -4.84 15.51
C LYS A 299 -7.14 -5.85 16.03
N GLU A 300 -7.14 -6.08 17.33
CA GLU A 300 -6.30 -7.11 17.93
C GLU A 300 -6.87 -8.53 17.70
N PRO A 301 -6.05 -9.59 17.86
CA PRO A 301 -6.50 -10.98 17.67
C PRO A 301 -7.65 -11.40 18.60
N THR A 302 -7.87 -10.68 19.70
CA THR A 302 -8.95 -10.94 20.66
C THR A 302 -10.32 -10.41 20.21
N GLU A 303 -10.35 -9.52 19.21
CA GLU A 303 -11.55 -8.83 18.76
C GLU A 303 -12.39 -9.65 17.77
N GLU A 304 -13.69 -9.35 17.71
CA GLU A 304 -14.65 -10.12 16.90
C GLU A 304 -14.36 -10.04 15.40
N VAL A 305 -13.76 -8.96 14.91
CA VAL A 305 -13.38 -8.84 13.49
C VAL A 305 -12.34 -9.89 13.14
N TYR A 306 -11.31 -10.06 13.97
CA TYR A 306 -10.30 -11.09 13.77
C TYR A 306 -10.92 -12.49 13.84
N LYS A 307 -11.78 -12.76 14.83
CA LYS A 307 -12.47 -14.05 14.95
C LYS A 307 -13.35 -14.34 13.74
N HIS A 308 -14.01 -13.32 13.18
CA HIS A 308 -14.82 -13.47 11.99
C HIS A 308 -13.97 -13.85 10.77
N PHE A 309 -12.78 -13.27 10.63
CA PHE A 309 -11.81 -13.65 9.60
C PHE A 309 -11.31 -15.08 9.78
N ALA A 310 -10.89 -15.43 11.00
CA ALA A 310 -10.35 -16.75 11.32
C ALA A 310 -11.40 -17.88 11.22
N SER A 311 -12.67 -17.60 11.55
CA SER A 311 -13.78 -18.56 11.46
C SER A 311 -14.55 -18.49 10.15
N CYS A 312 -14.17 -17.58 9.24
CA CYS A 312 -14.86 -17.42 7.97
C CYS A 312 -14.84 -18.73 7.18
N SER A 313 -15.93 -18.99 6.43
CA SER A 313 -16.02 -20.09 5.46
C SER A 313 -14.92 -20.07 4.38
N LEU A 314 -14.12 -19.01 4.34
CA LEU A 314 -12.95 -18.84 3.50
C LEU A 314 -11.78 -19.80 3.80
N ASN A 315 -11.80 -20.50 4.93
CA ASN A 315 -10.67 -21.34 5.37
C ASN A 315 -9.34 -20.58 5.30
N GLN A 316 -9.38 -19.32 5.73
CA GLN A 316 -8.23 -18.43 5.79
C GLN A 316 -7.44 -18.69 7.05
N ASN A 317 -6.12 -18.59 6.94
CA ASN A 317 -5.21 -18.56 8.07
C ASN A 317 -4.39 -17.26 8.01
N SER A 318 -3.93 -16.79 9.16
CA SER A 318 -2.98 -15.68 9.24
C SER A 318 -1.56 -16.24 9.11
N ALA A 319 -0.77 -15.68 8.20
CA ALA A 319 0.57 -16.19 7.88
C ALA A 319 1.54 -16.01 9.06
N TYR A 320 1.48 -14.88 9.76
CA TYR A 320 2.43 -14.53 10.82
C TYR A 320 2.27 -15.36 12.09
N LYS A 321 1.15 -16.07 12.26
CA LYS A 321 1.01 -17.11 13.30
C LYS A 321 2.07 -18.20 13.20
N LEU A 322 2.61 -18.45 12.00
CA LEU A 322 3.58 -19.52 11.79
C LEU A 322 4.95 -19.21 12.41
N LEU A 323 5.21 -17.96 12.80
CA LEU A 323 6.42 -17.59 13.53
C LEU A 323 6.38 -18.02 15.00
N SER A 324 5.21 -18.31 15.56
CA SER A 324 5.13 -18.81 16.93
C SER A 324 5.52 -20.28 17.00
N ALA A 325 6.03 -20.71 18.17
CA ALA A 325 6.45 -22.09 18.39
C ALA A 325 5.30 -23.12 18.19
N ASP A 326 4.05 -22.71 18.42
CA ASP A 326 2.86 -23.54 18.21
C ASP A 326 2.25 -23.39 16.79
N GLY A 327 2.72 -22.43 15.99
CA GLY A 327 2.12 -22.04 14.70
C GLY A 327 0.68 -21.53 14.81
N GLN A 328 0.20 -21.23 16.01
CA GLN A 328 -1.19 -20.85 16.31
C GLN A 328 -1.35 -19.48 16.97
N SER A 329 -0.27 -18.92 17.50
CA SER A 329 -0.30 -17.64 18.21
C SER A 329 0.13 -16.51 17.28
N GLU A 330 -0.66 -15.43 17.24
CA GLU A 330 -0.28 -14.22 16.51
C GLU A 330 0.98 -13.57 17.12
N PRO A 331 1.73 -12.76 16.35
CA PRO A 331 2.92 -12.12 16.86
C PRO A 331 2.61 -11.19 18.04
N PRO A 332 3.61 -10.89 18.89
CA PRO A 332 3.41 -10.00 20.04
C PRO A 332 3.11 -8.55 19.64
N TYR A 333 3.52 -8.11 18.46
CA TYR A 333 3.20 -6.80 17.90
C TYR A 333 3.44 -6.76 16.39
N THR A 334 2.81 -5.83 15.71
CA THR A 334 3.16 -5.37 14.35
C THR A 334 3.39 -3.85 14.32
N THR A 335 2.92 -3.13 15.34
CA THR A 335 3.19 -1.72 15.59
C THR A 335 3.64 -1.50 17.04
N TRP A 336 4.63 -0.63 17.23
CA TRP A 336 5.11 -0.27 18.57
C TRP A 336 5.62 1.18 18.59
N LYS A 337 4.89 2.05 19.28
CA LYS A 337 5.09 3.51 19.27
C LYS A 337 4.82 4.15 20.63
N ILE A 338 5.34 5.34 20.85
CA ILE A 338 5.06 6.14 22.05
C ILE A 338 4.42 7.46 21.61
N GLN A 339 3.16 7.65 22.01
CA GLN A 339 2.38 8.86 21.76
C GLN A 339 2.10 9.60 23.07
N THR A 340 1.48 10.77 23.00
CA THR A 340 1.08 11.54 24.21
C THR A 340 0.14 10.74 25.13
N SER A 341 -0.65 9.81 24.58
CA SER A 341 -1.52 8.91 25.34
C SER A 341 -0.78 7.77 26.06
N GLY A 342 0.50 7.57 25.75
CA GLY A 342 1.33 6.50 26.30
C GLY A 342 1.98 5.63 25.24
N GLU A 343 2.66 4.58 25.70
CA GLU A 343 3.26 3.55 24.87
C GLU A 343 2.17 2.58 24.36
N CYS A 344 2.14 2.37 23.05
CA CYS A 344 1.19 1.51 22.36
C CYS A 344 1.97 0.41 21.63
N ARG A 345 1.62 -0.85 21.91
CA ARG A 345 2.26 -2.03 21.32
C ARG A 345 1.18 -3.06 21.01
N HIS A 346 0.89 -3.24 19.73
CA HIS A 346 -0.28 -3.99 19.27
C HIS A 346 0.03 -4.79 18.00
N THR A 347 -0.73 -5.87 17.79
CA THR A 347 -0.79 -6.62 16.53
C THR A 347 -2.05 -6.23 15.80
N LEU A 348 -1.89 -5.44 14.73
CA LEU A 348 -2.98 -4.86 13.94
C LEU A 348 -2.89 -5.21 12.45
N ASP A 349 -1.72 -5.65 12.00
CA ASP A 349 -1.42 -5.94 10.60
C ASP A 349 -1.46 -7.44 10.35
N TYR A 350 -2.08 -7.84 9.24
CA TYR A 350 -2.26 -9.26 8.92
C TYR A 350 -2.07 -9.54 7.44
N ILE A 351 -1.55 -10.74 7.14
CA ILE A 351 -1.58 -11.35 5.82
C ILE A 351 -2.41 -12.64 5.93
N TRP A 352 -3.67 -12.55 5.54
CA TRP A 352 -4.58 -13.69 5.47
C TRP A 352 -4.41 -14.41 4.13
N TYR A 353 -4.44 -15.74 4.14
CA TYR A 353 -4.30 -16.54 2.92
C TYR A 353 -5.19 -17.78 2.91
N SER A 354 -5.64 -18.18 1.72
CA SER A 354 -6.35 -19.45 1.50
C SER A 354 -5.44 -20.66 1.73
N LYS A 355 -5.55 -21.30 2.90
CA LYS A 355 -4.67 -22.42 3.32
C LYS A 355 -4.70 -23.63 2.36
N HIS A 356 -5.79 -23.81 1.63
CA HIS A 356 -5.95 -24.92 0.68
C HIS A 356 -5.17 -24.73 -0.63
N ALA A 357 -4.83 -23.50 -0.99
CA ALA A 357 -4.24 -23.18 -2.30
C ALA A 357 -2.85 -22.53 -2.22
N LEU A 358 -2.45 -22.09 -1.03
CA LEU A 358 -1.21 -21.38 -0.79
C LEU A 358 -0.50 -21.94 0.42
N ASN A 359 0.81 -22.11 0.29
CA ASN A 359 1.71 -22.45 1.39
C ASN A 359 2.60 -21.25 1.70
N VAL A 360 2.80 -20.97 2.98
CA VAL A 360 3.80 -20.00 3.46
C VAL A 360 5.14 -20.74 3.57
N ARG A 361 6.17 -20.22 2.91
CA ARG A 361 7.52 -20.78 2.86
C ARG A 361 8.47 -20.11 3.81
N SER A 362 8.40 -18.79 3.87
CA SER A 362 9.13 -18.00 4.84
C SER A 362 8.26 -16.85 5.33
N ALA A 363 8.62 -16.33 6.50
CA ALA A 363 8.09 -15.06 6.98
C ALA A 363 9.22 -14.24 7.59
N LEU A 364 9.23 -12.94 7.32
CA LEU A 364 10.20 -12.01 7.86
C LEU A 364 9.93 -11.81 9.35
N ASP A 365 10.91 -12.09 10.20
CA ASP A 365 10.80 -12.01 11.66
C ASP A 365 10.53 -10.59 12.17
N LEU A 366 10.33 -10.43 13.48
CA LEU A 366 10.08 -9.13 14.09
C LEU A 366 11.30 -8.70 14.90
N LEU A 367 11.44 -7.40 15.14
CA LEU A 367 12.52 -6.87 15.97
C LEU A 367 12.31 -7.24 17.44
N THR A 368 13.39 -7.50 18.16
CA THR A 368 13.35 -7.59 19.62
C THR A 368 13.23 -6.20 20.25
N GLU A 369 12.93 -6.15 21.55
CA GLU A 369 12.88 -4.89 22.30
C GLU A 369 14.24 -4.17 22.32
N GLU A 370 15.34 -4.94 22.35
CA GLU A 370 16.69 -4.39 22.31
C GLU A 370 17.02 -3.81 20.93
N GLN A 371 16.60 -4.48 19.85
CA GLN A 371 16.81 -4.01 18.48
C GLN A 371 15.97 -2.77 18.15
N ILE A 372 14.70 -2.73 18.58
CA ILE A 372 13.80 -1.59 18.32
C ILE A 372 14.24 -0.33 19.07
N GLY A 373 14.90 -0.51 20.22
CA GLY A 373 15.39 0.57 21.08
C GLY A 373 14.31 1.18 21.97
N PRO A 374 14.70 2.02 22.95
CA PRO A 374 13.79 2.54 23.98
C PRO A 374 12.74 3.52 23.45
N ASN A 375 13.02 4.19 22.33
CA ASN A 375 12.12 5.20 21.75
C ASN A 375 11.10 4.61 20.78
N ARG A 376 11.19 3.29 20.52
CA ARG A 376 10.29 2.54 19.64
C ARG A 376 10.25 3.13 18.22
N LEU A 377 9.13 3.00 17.52
CA LEU A 377 8.92 3.48 16.15
C LEU A 377 8.00 4.71 16.12
N PRO A 378 8.12 5.58 15.09
CA PRO A 378 9.18 5.61 14.08
C PRO A 378 10.50 6.18 14.66
N SER A 379 11.60 5.99 13.93
CA SER A 379 12.94 6.41 14.34
C SER A 379 13.81 6.79 13.14
N PHE A 380 15.07 7.14 13.38
CA PHE A 380 16.02 7.36 12.29
C PHE A 380 16.30 6.11 11.45
N ASN A 381 16.15 4.92 12.05
CA ASN A 381 16.38 3.63 11.41
C ASN A 381 15.14 3.09 10.68
N TYR A 382 13.94 3.61 11.00
CA TYR A 382 12.69 3.05 10.49
C TYR A 382 11.56 4.08 10.46
N ARG A 383 10.88 4.22 9.32
CA ARG A 383 10.07 5.41 9.01
C ARG A 383 8.56 5.22 9.13
N SER A 384 8.11 4.07 9.61
CA SER A 384 6.73 3.82 9.98
C SER A 384 6.69 3.38 11.44
N ASP A 385 5.58 3.59 12.10
CA ASP A 385 5.26 3.02 13.41
C ASP A 385 4.79 1.56 13.33
N HIS A 386 4.56 1.04 12.13
CA HIS A 386 4.24 -0.36 11.81
C HIS A 386 5.42 -1.03 11.12
N LEU A 387 5.79 -2.23 11.54
CA LEU A 387 6.76 -3.07 10.82
C LEU A 387 6.13 -3.64 9.54
N SER A 388 6.92 -3.68 8.48
CA SER A 388 6.55 -4.38 7.25
C SER A 388 6.40 -5.88 7.52
N LEU A 389 5.34 -6.47 6.99
CA LEU A 389 5.13 -7.91 6.99
C LEU A 389 5.48 -8.45 5.62
N VAL A 390 6.35 -9.45 5.54
CA VAL A 390 6.77 -10.08 4.27
C VAL A 390 6.71 -11.58 4.42
N CYS A 391 5.99 -12.24 3.51
CA CYS A 391 5.92 -13.70 3.45
C CYS A 391 6.21 -14.18 2.04
N ASP A 392 7.01 -15.24 1.92
CA ASP A 392 7.14 -15.99 0.68
C ASP A 392 6.01 -16.99 0.57
N PHE A 393 5.18 -16.86 -0.46
CA PHE A 393 4.14 -17.82 -0.78
C PHE A 393 4.57 -18.76 -1.90
N SER A 394 3.98 -19.95 -1.92
CA SER A 394 3.96 -20.80 -3.11
C SER A 394 2.55 -21.33 -3.32
N PHE A 395 2.09 -21.42 -4.56
CA PHE A 395 0.85 -22.11 -4.87
C PHE A 395 0.97 -23.61 -4.59
N THR A 396 -0.03 -24.18 -3.93
CA THR A 396 -0.16 -25.64 -3.82
C THR A 396 -0.36 -26.22 -5.21
N GLU A 397 0.34 -27.29 -5.57
CA GLU A 397 0.05 -28.02 -6.81
C GLU A 397 -1.43 -28.45 -6.79
N GLU A 398 -2.17 -28.18 -7.86
CA GLU A 398 -3.45 -28.89 -8.01
C GLU A 398 -3.08 -30.36 -8.12
N PRO A 399 -3.74 -31.29 -7.40
CA PRO A 399 -3.60 -32.70 -7.75
C PRO A 399 -3.94 -32.79 -9.23
N ASP A 400 -3.01 -33.30 -10.04
CA ASP A 400 -3.19 -33.57 -11.45
C ASP A 400 -4.63 -34.03 -11.67
N GLY A 401 -5.41 -33.19 -12.33
CA GLY A 401 -6.80 -33.49 -12.60
C GLY A 401 -6.85 -34.82 -13.33
N LEU A 402 -7.49 -35.80 -12.70
CA LEU A 402 -8.27 -36.79 -13.41
C LEU A 402 -9.15 -36.06 -14.43
N LEU A 403 -8.68 -35.97 -15.69
CA LEU A 403 -9.34 -36.43 -16.92
C LEU A 403 -8.59 -35.93 -18.16
#